data_AF-A0A8X8ZUG6-F1
#
_entry.id   AF-A0A8X8ZUG6-F1
#
_cell.length_a   1.000
_cell.length_b   1.000
_cell.length_c   1.000
_cell.angle_alpha   90.00
_cell.angle_beta   90.00
_cell.angle_gamma   90.00
#
_symmetry.space_group_name_H-M   'P 1'
#
loop_
_entity.id
_entity.type
_entity.pdbx_description
1 polymer ?
#
loop_
_entity_poly.entity_id
_entity_poly.type
_entity_poly.pdbx_seq_one_letter_code
_entity_poly.pdbx_strand_id
1 'polypeptide(L)'
;MSYKLEQSELQEQLKMQYECTSSYATTHELETQIENLEHELRRQSKESADAFVKISELETHVKSLEEDLENQLHGFEADLEDLMSSKVELEQRAIRAEDILRKTRSQNASTAKRIQEEFRRLSVQMATTFESNEKLAAKALAEGNELRLEKFHLEVAIKKTFEEHQSVKSSYEDSLCQLASQVKSMTNQIEKMQSEIDDKTSQLEYQKKQTEESQRLLSVEVLKLKEEISTCGSMNKTFSEDLGCKEILLHELEQIRNSIKEMDSLVLQGNEEKIVLQNRIASLKNDAKDSQKELNKMRCLLEEKELIVGTLQSELESLHSQYDEIKHSLSQYELENEELRKKVSQLKEDLKKNEDALRSMEKMMKDVVKATSETLKPVICGSIEVADLKERIKLLEGQIKLKESALEISNNSFLEKEKELHHKTKELERRMEVLNQTTIQYENGLEKIATISDEQDPNVRSIEEATKNDEDSTNLNGHNDNPQDAQECPRHHNELTNEMELLQERNRLMEAELKEMQERYSEISLKFAEVEGERQQLVMKVRNLKNKKNHHTAA
;
A
#
# COMPACT_ATOMS: atom_id res chain seq x y z
N MET A 1 -223.51 29.08 -138.19
CA MET A 1 -222.53 29.47 -137.16
C MET A 1 -221.74 28.27 -136.61
N SER A 2 -222.24 27.02 -136.66
CA SER A 2 -221.58 25.86 -136.01
C SER A 2 -220.19 25.49 -136.53
N TYR A 3 -219.97 25.49 -137.86
CA TYR A 3 -218.77 24.92 -138.50
C TYR A 3 -217.43 25.55 -138.10
N LYS A 4 -217.43 26.73 -137.44
CA LYS A 4 -216.21 27.37 -136.92
C LYS A 4 -215.85 26.96 -135.49
N LEU A 5 -216.78 26.42 -134.70
CA LEU A 5 -216.53 26.05 -133.30
C LEU A 5 -215.88 24.67 -133.21
N GLU A 6 -216.44 23.70 -133.91
CA GLU A 6 -215.95 22.31 -134.00
C GLU A 6 -214.51 22.23 -134.56
N GLN A 7 -214.17 23.11 -135.52
CA GLN A 7 -212.81 23.26 -136.02
C GLN A 7 -211.84 23.79 -134.95
N SER A 8 -212.32 24.63 -134.02
CA SER A 8 -211.51 25.17 -132.92
C SER A 8 -211.25 24.13 -131.83
N GLU A 9 -212.27 23.37 -131.42
CA GLU A 9 -212.11 22.31 -130.43
C GLU A 9 -211.15 21.21 -130.91
N LEU A 10 -211.24 20.80 -132.18
CA LEU A 10 -210.31 19.81 -132.75
C LEU A 10 -208.87 20.33 -132.81
N GLN A 11 -208.69 21.62 -133.12
CA GLN A 11 -207.37 22.26 -133.11
C GLN A 11 -206.80 22.39 -131.70
N GLU A 12 -207.64 22.65 -130.69
CA GLU A 12 -207.23 22.76 -129.28
C GLU A 12 -206.91 21.40 -128.66
N GLN A 13 -207.66 20.34 -128.98
CA GLN A 13 -207.31 18.96 -128.58
C GLN A 13 -206.00 18.49 -129.21
N LEU A 14 -205.77 18.78 -130.50
CA LEU A 14 -204.53 18.44 -131.18
C LEU A 14 -203.33 19.21 -130.59
N LYS A 15 -203.53 20.50 -130.25
CA LYS A 15 -202.55 21.31 -129.51
C LYS A 15 -202.26 20.70 -128.14
N MET A 16 -203.28 20.34 -127.36
CA MET A 16 -203.10 19.69 -126.05
C MET A 16 -202.37 18.35 -126.14
N GLN A 17 -202.64 17.52 -127.16
CA GLN A 17 -201.85 16.30 -127.39
C GLN A 17 -200.39 16.62 -127.73
N TYR A 18 -200.14 17.63 -128.56
CA TYR A 18 -198.78 18.03 -128.93
C TYR A 18 -198.02 18.60 -127.72
N GLU A 19 -198.66 19.43 -126.90
CA GLU A 19 -198.09 20.02 -125.69
C GLU A 19 -197.87 18.96 -124.59
N CYS A 20 -198.78 18.00 -124.40
CA CYS A 20 -198.56 16.86 -123.51
C CYS A 20 -197.43 15.92 -123.99
N THR A 21 -197.34 15.65 -125.30
CA THR A 21 -196.27 14.81 -125.87
C THR A 21 -194.91 15.50 -125.76
N SER A 22 -194.87 16.82 -126.00
CA SER A 22 -193.68 17.65 -125.78
C SER A 22 -193.29 17.68 -124.30
N SER A 23 -194.25 17.87 -123.40
CA SER A 23 -193.99 17.90 -121.95
C SER A 23 -193.47 16.55 -121.45
N TYR A 24 -194.03 15.43 -121.93
CA TYR A 24 -193.56 14.09 -121.55
C TYR A 24 -192.13 13.82 -122.04
N ALA A 25 -191.79 14.29 -123.25
CA ALA A 25 -190.42 14.22 -123.75
C ALA A 25 -189.46 15.05 -122.87
N THR A 26 -189.84 16.27 -122.48
CA THR A 26 -189.02 17.10 -121.59
C THR A 26 -188.88 16.52 -120.18
N THR A 27 -189.93 15.92 -119.60
CA THR A 27 -189.80 15.24 -118.30
C THR A 27 -188.93 14.00 -118.39
N HIS A 28 -189.05 13.19 -119.45
CA HIS A 28 -188.20 12.02 -119.65
C HIS A 28 -186.73 12.43 -119.86
N GLU A 29 -186.47 13.52 -120.60
CA GLU A 29 -185.13 14.09 -120.75
C GLU A 29 -184.56 14.52 -119.39
N LEU A 30 -185.32 15.25 -118.58
CA LEU A 30 -184.92 15.64 -117.23
C LEU A 30 -184.68 14.43 -116.31
N GLU A 31 -185.51 13.38 -116.38
CA GLU A 31 -185.29 12.13 -115.64
C GLU A 31 -183.97 11.45 -116.06
N THR A 32 -183.65 11.39 -117.35
CA THR A 32 -182.35 10.86 -117.79
C THR A 32 -181.18 11.76 -117.38
N GLN A 33 -181.36 13.08 -117.30
CA GLN A 33 -180.34 13.99 -116.76
C GLN A 33 -180.13 13.75 -115.25
N ILE A 34 -181.20 13.54 -114.49
CA ILE A 34 -181.15 13.20 -113.05
C ILE A 34 -180.46 11.84 -112.86
N GLU A 35 -180.82 10.80 -113.60
CA GLU A 35 -180.21 9.46 -113.46
C GLU A 35 -178.71 9.48 -113.81
N ASN A 36 -178.31 10.23 -114.85
CA ASN A 36 -176.90 10.44 -115.18
C ASN A 36 -176.15 11.21 -114.07
N LEU A 37 -176.75 12.26 -113.50
CA LEU A 37 -176.17 13.01 -112.39
C LEU A 37 -176.09 12.17 -111.10
N GLU A 38 -177.06 11.30 -110.82
CA GLU A 38 -176.98 10.36 -109.71
C GLU A 38 -175.90 9.29 -109.94
N HIS A 39 -175.76 8.77 -111.16
CA HIS A 39 -174.70 7.82 -111.49
C HIS A 39 -173.32 8.47 -111.32
N GLU A 40 -173.15 9.70 -111.80
CA GLU A 40 -171.93 10.48 -111.63
C GLU A 40 -171.65 10.81 -110.16
N LEU A 41 -172.68 11.19 -109.38
CA LEU A 41 -172.55 11.43 -107.93
C LEU A 41 -172.19 10.13 -107.19
N ARG A 42 -172.77 8.98 -107.55
CA ARG A 42 -172.40 7.66 -107.00
C ARG A 42 -170.96 7.29 -107.37
N ARG A 43 -170.52 7.59 -108.61
CA ARG A 43 -169.13 7.38 -109.07
C ARG A 43 -168.14 8.24 -108.28
N GLN A 44 -168.39 9.55 -108.20
CA GLN A 44 -167.56 10.49 -107.44
C GLN A 44 -167.56 10.17 -105.94
N SER A 45 -168.69 9.76 -105.36
CA SER A 45 -168.78 9.33 -103.96
C SER A 45 -167.93 8.09 -103.70
N LYS A 46 -167.94 7.10 -104.61
CA LYS A 46 -167.08 5.93 -104.51
C LYS A 46 -165.60 6.29 -104.69
N GLU A 47 -165.25 7.08 -105.70
CA GLU A 47 -163.87 7.52 -105.94
C GLU A 47 -163.32 8.34 -104.77
N SER A 48 -164.16 9.16 -104.12
CA SER A 48 -163.83 9.87 -102.89
C SER A 48 -163.66 8.95 -101.68
N ALA A 49 -164.41 7.84 -101.60
CA ALA A 49 -164.24 6.84 -100.54
C ALA A 49 -162.96 6.01 -100.75
N ASP A 50 -162.72 5.55 -101.98
CA ASP A 50 -161.50 4.84 -102.38
C ASP A 50 -160.25 5.72 -102.21
N ALA A 51 -160.38 7.04 -102.38
CA ALA A 51 -159.33 8.01 -102.07
C ALA A 51 -159.14 8.22 -100.56
N PHE A 52 -160.23 8.32 -99.77
CA PHE A 52 -160.16 8.46 -98.32
C PHE A 52 -159.48 7.25 -97.65
N VAL A 53 -159.78 6.03 -98.12
CA VAL A 53 -159.08 4.80 -97.66
C VAL A 53 -157.58 4.90 -97.91
N LYS A 54 -157.15 5.29 -99.12
CA LYS A 54 -155.72 5.45 -99.45
C LYS A 54 -155.03 6.56 -98.66
N ILE A 55 -155.74 7.65 -98.38
CA ILE A 55 -155.23 8.72 -97.51
C ILE A 55 -155.00 8.16 -96.10
N SER A 56 -155.97 7.42 -95.54
CA SER A 56 -155.83 6.81 -94.21
C SER A 56 -154.72 5.75 -94.16
N GLU A 57 -154.55 4.93 -95.20
CA GLU A 57 -153.42 4.00 -95.35
C GLU A 57 -152.08 4.76 -95.33
N LEU A 58 -151.95 5.84 -96.12
CA LEU A 58 -150.75 6.68 -96.16
C LEU A 58 -150.50 7.40 -94.83
N GLU A 59 -151.53 7.90 -94.15
CA GLU A 59 -151.42 8.50 -92.81
C GLU A 59 -150.90 7.49 -91.79
N THR A 60 -151.39 6.24 -91.80
CA THR A 60 -150.84 5.19 -90.91
C THR A 60 -149.40 4.84 -91.25
N HIS A 61 -149.01 4.84 -92.52
CA HIS A 61 -147.63 4.57 -92.91
C HIS A 61 -146.68 5.72 -92.54
N VAL A 62 -147.06 6.98 -92.79
CA VAL A 62 -146.32 8.17 -92.33
C VAL A 62 -146.14 8.11 -90.82
N LYS A 63 -147.20 7.84 -90.06
CA LYS A 63 -147.11 7.73 -88.61
C LYS A 63 -146.19 6.60 -88.14
N SER A 64 -146.19 5.44 -88.82
CA SER A 64 -145.23 4.36 -88.51
C SER A 64 -143.78 4.75 -88.80
N LEU A 65 -143.53 5.55 -89.85
CA LEU A 65 -142.19 6.06 -90.17
C LEU A 65 -141.75 7.17 -89.20
N GLU A 66 -142.68 8.01 -88.72
CA GLU A 66 -142.42 8.98 -87.65
C GLU A 66 -142.03 8.26 -86.35
N GLU A 67 -142.76 7.21 -85.97
CA GLU A 67 -142.45 6.37 -84.80
C GLU A 67 -141.11 5.61 -84.96
N ASP A 68 -140.82 5.04 -86.13
CA ASP A 68 -139.51 4.41 -86.42
C ASP A 68 -138.35 5.41 -86.35
N LEU A 69 -138.56 6.66 -86.80
CA LEU A 69 -137.54 7.72 -86.73
C LEU A 69 -137.36 8.26 -85.31
N GLU A 70 -138.43 8.41 -84.53
CA GLU A 70 -138.35 8.81 -83.12
C GLU A 70 -137.64 7.74 -82.28
N ASN A 71 -137.95 6.46 -82.51
CA ASN A 71 -137.24 5.33 -81.89
C ASN A 71 -135.75 5.29 -82.28
N GLN A 72 -135.41 5.56 -83.55
CA GLN A 72 -134.00 5.66 -83.98
C GLN A 72 -133.27 6.85 -83.34
N LEU A 73 -133.90 8.03 -83.27
CA LEU A 73 -133.33 9.20 -82.62
C LEU A 73 -133.05 8.94 -81.13
N HIS A 74 -133.99 8.33 -80.41
CA HIS A 74 -133.81 7.99 -79.00
C HIS A 74 -132.73 6.90 -78.80
N GLY A 75 -132.64 5.92 -79.72
CA GLY A 75 -131.54 4.95 -79.73
C GLY A 75 -130.16 5.61 -79.88
N PHE A 76 -130.02 6.55 -80.82
CA PHE A 76 -128.78 7.32 -80.98
C PHE A 76 -128.48 8.26 -79.80
N GLU A 77 -129.51 8.79 -79.12
CA GLU A 77 -129.36 9.59 -77.91
C GLU A 77 -128.82 8.74 -76.74
N ALA A 78 -129.35 7.53 -76.54
CA ALA A 78 -128.86 6.57 -75.54
C ALA A 78 -127.42 6.10 -75.82
N ASP A 79 -127.12 5.70 -77.06
CA ASP A 79 -125.76 5.32 -77.49
C ASP A 79 -124.75 6.47 -77.25
N LEU A 80 -125.18 7.73 -77.48
CA LEU A 80 -124.37 8.91 -77.23
C LEU A 80 -124.17 9.17 -75.73
N GLU A 81 -125.20 8.99 -74.88
CA GLU A 81 -125.09 9.17 -73.43
C GLU A 81 -124.19 8.10 -72.79
N ASP A 82 -124.31 6.83 -73.21
CA ASP A 82 -123.42 5.74 -72.77
C ASP A 82 -121.97 6.00 -73.22
N LEU A 83 -121.76 6.44 -74.46
CA LEU A 83 -120.44 6.80 -74.98
C LEU A 83 -119.83 7.99 -74.22
N MET A 84 -120.62 9.02 -73.90
CA MET A 84 -120.18 10.17 -73.10
C MET A 84 -119.85 9.74 -71.66
N SER A 85 -120.69 8.93 -71.03
CA SER A 85 -120.49 8.43 -69.66
C SER A 85 -119.22 7.57 -69.55
N SER A 86 -119.04 6.62 -70.47
CA SER A 86 -117.85 5.79 -70.58
C SER A 86 -116.57 6.62 -70.83
N LYS A 87 -116.65 7.64 -71.70
CA LYS A 87 -115.55 8.59 -71.93
C LYS A 87 -115.20 9.37 -70.66
N VAL A 88 -116.18 9.90 -69.94
CA VAL A 88 -115.96 10.65 -68.68
C VAL A 88 -115.33 9.75 -67.61
N GLU A 89 -115.77 8.50 -67.50
CA GLU A 89 -115.13 7.52 -66.60
C GLU A 89 -113.65 7.29 -66.95
N LEU A 90 -113.34 7.12 -68.23
CA LEU A 90 -111.97 6.91 -68.71
C LEU A 90 -111.09 8.15 -68.46
N GLU A 91 -111.60 9.35 -68.72
CA GLU A 91 -110.90 10.62 -68.44
C GLU A 91 -110.63 10.77 -66.92
N GLN A 92 -111.63 10.53 -66.06
CA GLN A 92 -111.41 10.51 -64.62
C GLN A 92 -110.40 9.45 -64.17
N ARG A 93 -110.41 8.27 -64.79
CA ARG A 93 -109.47 7.17 -64.48
C ARG A 93 -108.04 7.55 -64.88
N ALA A 94 -107.87 8.24 -66.01
CA ALA A 94 -106.60 8.79 -66.45
C ALA A 94 -106.10 9.89 -65.50
N ILE A 95 -106.95 10.84 -65.10
CA ILE A 95 -106.61 11.92 -64.15
C ILE A 95 -106.14 11.33 -62.81
N ARG A 96 -106.89 10.38 -62.23
CA ARG A 96 -106.51 9.70 -60.98
C ARG A 96 -105.17 8.98 -61.09
N ALA A 97 -104.88 8.33 -62.22
CA ALA A 97 -103.61 7.68 -62.47
C ALA A 97 -102.45 8.71 -62.63
N GLU A 98 -102.70 9.84 -63.29
CA GLU A 98 -101.70 10.89 -63.47
C GLU A 98 -101.35 11.56 -62.13
N ASP A 99 -102.32 11.86 -61.26
CA ASP A 99 -102.06 12.46 -59.95
C ASP A 99 -101.30 11.52 -59.01
N ILE A 100 -101.58 10.21 -59.06
CA ILE A 100 -100.77 9.20 -58.36
C ILE A 100 -99.33 9.20 -58.90
N LEU A 101 -99.15 9.30 -60.22
CA LEU A 101 -97.82 9.38 -60.85
C LEU A 101 -97.08 10.69 -60.51
N ARG A 102 -97.76 11.84 -60.50
CA ARG A 102 -97.21 13.14 -60.07
C ARG A 102 -96.77 13.09 -58.61
N LYS A 103 -97.61 12.57 -57.72
CA LYS A 103 -97.30 12.40 -56.28
C LYS A 103 -96.09 11.49 -56.08
N THR A 104 -96.05 10.34 -56.75
CA THR A 104 -94.93 9.39 -56.70
C THR A 104 -93.64 10.01 -57.22
N ARG A 105 -93.68 10.73 -58.36
CA ARG A 105 -92.52 11.46 -58.91
C ARG A 105 -92.01 12.53 -57.94
N SER A 106 -92.90 13.28 -57.30
CA SER A 106 -92.55 14.29 -56.29
C SER A 106 -91.91 13.68 -55.04
N GLN A 107 -92.47 12.57 -54.53
CA GLN A 107 -91.89 11.82 -53.41
C GLN A 107 -90.51 11.26 -53.75
N ASN A 108 -90.34 10.68 -54.93
CA ASN A 108 -89.04 10.18 -55.40
C ASN A 108 -88.01 11.31 -55.57
N ALA A 109 -88.41 12.45 -56.13
CA ALA A 109 -87.53 13.62 -56.26
C ALA A 109 -87.10 14.17 -54.89
N SER A 110 -88.01 14.26 -53.91
CA SER A 110 -87.68 14.68 -52.54
C SER A 110 -86.73 13.69 -51.84
N THR A 111 -86.92 12.40 -52.08
CA THR A 111 -86.08 11.32 -51.53
C THR A 111 -84.68 11.34 -52.14
N ALA A 112 -84.58 11.51 -53.46
CA ALA A 112 -83.32 11.65 -54.17
C ALA A 112 -82.55 12.90 -53.72
N LYS A 113 -83.24 14.06 -53.56
CA LYS A 113 -82.63 15.29 -53.04
C LYS A 113 -82.11 15.10 -51.60
N ARG A 114 -82.84 14.41 -50.73
CA ARG A 114 -82.37 14.06 -49.38
C ARG A 114 -81.11 13.21 -49.46
N ILE A 115 -81.12 12.12 -50.23
CA ILE A 115 -79.96 11.23 -50.40
C ILE A 115 -78.74 11.99 -50.94
N GLN A 116 -78.93 12.89 -51.91
CA GLN A 116 -77.86 13.73 -52.45
C GLN A 116 -77.24 14.66 -51.39
N GLU A 117 -78.05 15.24 -50.50
CA GLU A 117 -77.57 16.11 -49.41
C GLU A 117 -76.88 15.29 -48.29
N GLU A 118 -77.37 14.08 -47.99
CA GLU A 118 -76.67 13.14 -47.09
C GLU A 118 -75.28 12.78 -47.63
N PHE A 119 -75.17 12.45 -48.92
CA PHE A 119 -73.88 12.23 -49.58
C PHE A 119 -73.00 13.49 -49.55
N ARG A 120 -73.56 14.68 -49.85
CA ARG A 120 -72.81 15.94 -49.80
C ARG A 120 -72.25 16.21 -48.39
N ARG A 121 -73.06 15.98 -47.35
CA ARG A 121 -72.62 16.13 -45.94
C ARG A 121 -71.53 15.12 -45.60
N LEU A 122 -71.67 13.86 -46.00
CA LEU A 122 -70.65 12.83 -45.79
C LEU A 122 -69.34 13.17 -46.50
N SER A 123 -69.38 13.61 -47.76
CA SER A 123 -68.18 14.04 -48.50
C SER A 123 -67.48 15.23 -47.84
N VAL A 124 -68.23 16.22 -47.34
CA VAL A 124 -67.66 17.34 -46.58
C VAL A 124 -67.03 16.85 -45.27
N GLN A 125 -67.72 15.98 -44.51
CA GLN A 125 -67.17 15.39 -43.29
C GLN A 125 -65.86 14.63 -43.57
N MET A 126 -65.87 13.71 -44.55
CA MET A 126 -64.67 12.97 -44.96
C MET A 126 -63.52 13.89 -45.37
N ALA A 127 -63.79 14.95 -46.13
CA ALA A 127 -62.77 15.94 -46.50
C ALA A 127 -62.19 16.66 -45.25
N THR A 128 -63.04 17.14 -44.34
CA THR A 128 -62.57 17.80 -43.11
C THR A 128 -61.81 16.88 -42.17
N THR A 129 -62.19 15.60 -42.05
CA THR A 129 -61.42 14.62 -41.27
C THR A 129 -60.11 14.25 -41.94
N PHE A 130 -60.07 14.18 -43.27
CA PHE A 130 -58.83 13.94 -44.01
C PHE A 130 -57.85 15.12 -43.85
N GLU A 131 -58.32 16.35 -44.03
CA GLU A 131 -57.52 17.57 -43.84
C GLU A 131 -57.03 17.71 -42.39
N SER A 132 -57.84 17.32 -41.40
CA SER A 132 -57.42 17.27 -40.00
C SER A 132 -56.34 16.21 -39.76
N ASN A 133 -56.48 15.01 -40.35
CA ASN A 133 -55.49 13.94 -40.21
C ASN A 133 -54.18 14.27 -40.94
N GLU A 134 -54.24 14.93 -42.09
CA GLU A 134 -53.08 15.44 -42.83
C GLU A 134 -52.31 16.48 -42.00
N LYS A 135 -53.01 17.43 -41.35
CA LYS A 135 -52.39 18.40 -40.44
C LYS A 135 -51.76 17.74 -39.21
N LEU A 136 -52.41 16.72 -38.63
CA LEU A 136 -51.85 15.94 -37.52
C LEU A 136 -50.59 15.16 -37.93
N ALA A 137 -50.62 14.52 -39.10
CA ALA A 137 -49.46 13.82 -39.66
C ALA A 137 -48.30 14.79 -39.97
N ALA A 138 -48.58 15.96 -40.55
CA ALA A 138 -47.59 17.00 -40.79
C ALA A 138 -46.97 17.53 -39.48
N LYS A 139 -47.77 17.72 -38.42
CA LYS A 139 -47.29 18.11 -37.08
C LYS A 139 -46.39 17.04 -36.46
N ALA A 140 -46.81 15.77 -36.47
CA ALA A 140 -46.00 14.66 -35.96
C ALA A 140 -44.68 14.49 -36.74
N LEU A 141 -44.69 14.73 -38.06
CA LEU A 141 -43.47 14.74 -38.88
C LEU A 141 -42.57 15.94 -38.57
N ALA A 142 -43.11 17.11 -38.22
CA ALA A 142 -42.30 18.25 -37.78
C ALA A 142 -41.62 17.96 -36.43
N GLU A 143 -42.40 17.50 -35.44
CA GLU A 143 -41.92 17.15 -34.09
C GLU A 143 -40.87 16.03 -34.13
N GLY A 144 -41.10 14.98 -34.95
CA GLY A 144 -40.13 13.91 -35.16
C GLY A 144 -38.83 14.37 -35.85
N ASN A 145 -38.85 15.46 -36.62
CA ASN A 145 -37.64 16.06 -37.19
C ASN A 145 -36.91 16.98 -36.19
N GLU A 146 -37.63 17.67 -35.32
CA GLU A 146 -37.07 18.48 -34.23
C GLU A 146 -36.35 17.59 -33.20
N LEU A 147 -37.00 16.53 -32.73
CA LEU A 147 -36.38 15.53 -31.84
C LEU A 147 -35.17 14.83 -32.47
N ARG A 148 -35.18 14.63 -33.80
CA ARG A 148 -34.03 14.07 -34.55
C ARG A 148 -32.85 15.05 -34.62
N LEU A 149 -33.11 16.35 -34.65
CA LEU A 149 -32.09 17.39 -34.60
C LEU A 149 -31.52 17.56 -33.19
N GLU A 150 -32.37 17.55 -32.15
CA GLU A 150 -31.95 17.54 -30.76
C GLU A 150 -31.07 16.32 -30.45
N LYS A 151 -31.51 15.11 -30.86
CA LYS A 151 -30.71 13.89 -30.75
C LYS A 151 -29.33 14.05 -31.38
N PHE A 152 -29.25 14.59 -32.60
CA PHE A 152 -27.97 14.82 -33.28
C PHE A 152 -27.06 15.78 -32.49
N HIS A 153 -27.60 16.86 -31.92
CA HIS A 153 -26.84 17.77 -31.07
C HIS A 153 -26.34 17.10 -29.79
N LEU A 154 -27.15 16.24 -29.15
CA LEU A 154 -26.75 15.46 -27.98
C LEU A 154 -25.67 14.41 -28.33
N GLU A 155 -25.80 13.69 -29.44
CA GLU A 155 -24.78 12.74 -29.91
C GLU A 155 -23.43 13.44 -30.18
N VAL A 156 -23.43 14.63 -30.79
CA VAL A 156 -22.23 15.45 -31.00
C VAL A 156 -21.66 15.96 -29.67
N ALA A 157 -22.49 16.39 -28.73
CA ALA A 157 -22.04 16.84 -27.41
C ALA A 157 -21.40 15.69 -26.61
N ILE A 158 -22.04 14.52 -26.57
CA ILE A 158 -21.52 13.30 -25.92
C ILE A 158 -20.17 12.94 -26.52
N LYS A 159 -20.06 12.87 -27.86
CA LYS A 159 -18.80 12.57 -28.55
C LYS A 159 -17.70 13.57 -28.18
N LYS A 160 -17.99 14.87 -28.17
CA LYS A 160 -17.02 15.89 -27.77
C LYS A 160 -16.56 15.71 -26.32
N THR A 161 -17.47 15.47 -25.38
CA THR A 161 -17.09 15.23 -23.97
C THR A 161 -16.30 13.94 -23.78
N PHE A 162 -16.52 12.92 -24.61
CA PHE A 162 -15.73 11.69 -24.62
C PHE A 162 -14.31 11.93 -25.15
N GLU A 163 -14.15 12.70 -26.23
CA GLU A 163 -12.84 13.09 -26.78
C GLU A 163 -12.06 13.96 -25.77
N GLU A 164 -12.73 14.90 -25.09
CA GLU A 164 -12.14 15.72 -24.02
C GLU A 164 -11.73 14.85 -22.82
N HIS A 165 -12.59 13.94 -22.35
CA HIS A 165 -12.27 12.99 -21.27
C HIS A 165 -11.09 12.08 -21.63
N GLN A 166 -11.03 11.55 -22.86
CA GLN A 166 -9.91 10.71 -23.28
C GLN A 166 -8.59 11.50 -23.38
N SER A 167 -8.63 12.76 -23.82
CA SER A 167 -7.45 13.64 -23.79
C SER A 167 -6.97 13.92 -22.36
N VAL A 168 -7.89 14.16 -21.42
CA VAL A 168 -7.58 14.36 -20.00
C VAL A 168 -6.99 13.08 -19.40
N LYS A 169 -7.62 11.91 -19.65
CA LYS A 169 -7.12 10.61 -19.21
C LYS A 169 -5.68 10.37 -19.67
N SER A 170 -5.37 10.56 -20.95
CA SER A 170 -4.01 10.34 -21.45
C SER A 170 -2.99 11.33 -20.88
N SER A 171 -3.39 12.59 -20.59
CA SER A 171 -2.50 13.52 -19.87
C SER A 171 -2.20 13.09 -18.42
N TYR A 172 -3.12 12.39 -17.74
CA TYR A 172 -2.86 11.76 -16.46
C TYR A 172 -1.99 10.50 -16.58
N GLU A 173 -2.21 9.68 -17.61
CA GLU A 173 -1.37 8.50 -17.91
C GLU A 173 0.10 8.92 -18.17
N ASP A 174 0.32 9.97 -18.97
CA ASP A 174 1.64 10.59 -19.18
C ASP A 174 2.26 11.11 -17.89
N SER A 175 1.47 11.83 -17.07
CA SER A 175 1.93 12.39 -15.79
C SER A 175 2.33 11.30 -14.79
N LEU A 176 1.57 10.20 -14.74
CA LEU A 176 1.89 9.02 -13.93
C LEU A 176 3.15 8.31 -14.43
N CYS A 177 3.33 8.18 -15.75
CA CYS A 177 4.54 7.62 -16.33
C CYS A 177 5.79 8.47 -16.01
N GLN A 178 5.67 9.80 -16.07
CA GLN A 178 6.74 10.72 -15.65
C GLN A 178 7.08 10.54 -14.17
N LEU A 179 6.08 10.56 -13.28
CA LEU A 179 6.31 10.38 -11.84
C LEU A 179 6.90 9.01 -11.51
N ALA A 180 6.44 7.93 -12.17
CA ALA A 180 7.01 6.60 -12.01
C ALA A 180 8.48 6.53 -12.48
N SER A 181 8.83 7.25 -13.56
CA SER A 181 10.22 7.36 -14.01
C SER A 181 11.10 8.13 -13.02
N GLN A 182 10.57 9.17 -12.38
CA GLN A 182 11.26 9.93 -11.33
C GLN A 182 11.47 9.07 -10.08
N VAL A 183 10.43 8.35 -9.61
CA VAL A 183 10.53 7.41 -8.48
C VAL A 183 11.55 6.32 -8.77
N LYS A 184 11.58 5.75 -9.99
CA LYS A 184 12.60 4.79 -10.41
C LYS A 184 14.01 5.40 -10.37
N SER A 185 14.19 6.62 -10.85
CA SER A 185 15.48 7.31 -10.78
C SER A 185 15.94 7.57 -9.34
N MET A 186 15.02 7.90 -8.43
CA MET A 186 15.32 8.08 -7.01
C MET A 186 15.63 6.74 -6.33
N THR A 187 14.92 5.66 -6.68
CA THR A 187 15.18 4.30 -6.18
C THR A 187 16.59 3.85 -6.57
N ASN A 188 16.94 3.96 -7.86
CA ASN A 188 18.30 3.66 -8.34
C ASN A 188 19.39 4.50 -7.63
N GLN A 189 19.09 5.75 -7.27
CA GLN A 189 20.01 6.60 -6.51
C GLN A 189 20.15 6.14 -5.05
N ILE A 190 19.06 5.73 -4.41
CA ILE A 190 19.05 5.18 -3.05
C ILE A 190 19.82 3.85 -3.01
N GLU A 191 19.59 2.95 -3.98
CA GLU A 191 20.34 1.68 -4.10
C GLU A 191 21.86 1.93 -4.25
N LYS A 192 22.26 2.91 -5.08
CA LYS A 192 23.66 3.31 -5.23
C LYS A 192 24.25 3.86 -3.92
N MET A 193 23.52 4.73 -3.23
CA MET A 193 23.94 5.27 -1.94
C MET A 193 24.01 4.18 -0.85
N GLN A 194 23.12 3.20 -0.87
CA GLN A 194 23.13 2.06 0.04
C GLN A 194 24.39 1.20 -0.20
N SER A 195 24.70 0.88 -1.47
CA SER A 195 25.93 0.16 -1.82
C SER A 195 27.20 0.91 -1.38
N GLU A 196 27.24 2.25 -1.52
CA GLU A 196 28.36 3.07 -1.04
C GLU A 196 28.48 3.07 0.50
N ILE A 197 27.36 3.01 1.22
CA ILE A 197 27.31 2.87 2.68
C ILE A 197 27.78 1.47 3.12
N ASP A 198 27.36 0.42 2.42
CA ASP A 198 27.72 -0.97 2.77
C ASP A 198 29.21 -1.24 2.49
N ASP A 199 29.76 -0.71 1.38
CA ASP A 199 31.20 -0.68 1.10
C ASP A 199 31.99 0.08 2.18
N LYS A 200 31.49 1.23 2.63
CA LYS A 200 32.13 2.03 3.69
C LYS A 200 32.06 1.37 5.05
N THR A 201 30.95 0.70 5.35
CA THR A 201 30.76 -0.08 6.58
C THR A 201 31.74 -1.26 6.60
N SER A 202 31.88 -1.97 5.48
CA SER A 202 32.86 -3.05 5.31
C SER A 202 34.32 -2.57 5.47
N GLN A 203 34.66 -1.41 4.91
CA GLN A 203 35.98 -0.78 5.09
C GLN A 203 36.24 -0.40 6.55
N LEU A 204 35.25 0.17 7.25
CA LEU A 204 35.35 0.55 8.65
C LEU A 204 35.46 -0.68 9.57
N GLU A 205 34.73 -1.76 9.29
CA GLU A 205 34.81 -2.99 10.08
C GLU A 205 36.16 -3.71 9.89
N TYR A 206 36.70 -3.71 8.67
CA TYR A 206 38.08 -4.18 8.42
C TYR A 206 39.12 -3.36 9.18
N GLN A 207 39.05 -2.01 9.12
CA GLN A 207 39.95 -1.13 9.86
C GLN A 207 39.82 -1.32 11.38
N LYS A 208 38.59 -1.39 11.89
CA LYS A 208 38.29 -1.69 13.30
C LYS A 208 38.97 -2.99 13.72
N LYS A 209 38.76 -4.09 12.98
CA LYS A 209 39.40 -5.38 13.25
C LYS A 209 40.93 -5.28 13.25
N GLN A 210 41.54 -4.58 12.30
CA GLN A 210 42.98 -4.35 12.27
C GLN A 210 43.47 -3.57 13.51
N THR A 211 42.71 -2.57 13.97
CA THR A 211 43.04 -1.83 15.19
C THR A 211 42.83 -2.67 16.46
N GLU A 212 41.81 -3.53 16.52
CA GLU A 212 41.58 -4.46 17.64
C GLU A 212 42.68 -5.53 17.71
N GLU A 213 43.14 -6.06 16.58
CA GLU A 213 44.28 -6.98 16.50
C GLU A 213 45.59 -6.29 16.91
N SER A 214 45.81 -5.05 16.45
CA SER A 214 46.97 -4.23 16.85
C SER A 214 46.95 -3.89 18.34
N GLN A 215 45.77 -3.57 18.89
CA GLN A 215 45.57 -3.29 20.32
C GLN A 215 45.74 -4.55 21.17
N ARG A 216 45.31 -5.72 20.67
CA ARG A 216 45.56 -7.02 21.32
C ARG A 216 47.06 -7.34 21.34
N LEU A 217 47.78 -7.15 20.24
CA LEU A 217 49.24 -7.33 20.17
C LEU A 217 49.96 -6.37 21.13
N LEU A 218 49.59 -5.09 21.13
CA LEU A 218 50.13 -4.09 22.06
C LEU A 218 49.82 -4.45 23.52
N SER A 219 48.64 -4.99 23.82
CA SER A 219 48.27 -5.44 25.16
C SER A 219 49.10 -6.64 25.62
N VAL A 220 49.38 -7.59 24.72
CA VAL A 220 50.31 -8.71 24.99
C VAL A 220 51.74 -8.19 25.21
N GLU A 221 52.19 -7.21 24.43
CA GLU A 221 53.53 -6.63 24.61
C GLU A 221 53.65 -5.84 25.91
N VAL A 222 52.62 -5.08 26.30
CA VAL A 222 52.53 -4.39 27.60
C VAL A 222 52.53 -5.40 28.76
N LEU A 223 51.94 -6.60 28.59
CA LEU A 223 52.03 -7.67 29.59
C LEU A 223 53.46 -8.22 29.68
N LYS A 224 54.13 -8.55 28.56
CA LYS A 224 55.54 -8.99 28.56
C LYS A 224 56.45 -7.95 29.22
N LEU A 225 56.37 -6.69 28.80
CA LEU A 225 57.18 -5.59 29.35
C LEU A 225 56.91 -5.41 30.85
N LYS A 226 55.69 -5.67 31.32
CA LYS A 226 55.36 -5.65 32.75
C LYS A 226 55.94 -6.85 33.51
N GLU A 227 56.02 -8.03 32.90
CA GLU A 227 56.71 -9.22 33.43
C GLU A 227 58.23 -9.03 33.44
N GLU A 228 58.80 -8.44 32.39
CA GLU A 228 60.22 -8.05 32.32
C GLU A 228 60.56 -6.98 33.36
N ILE A 229 59.73 -5.96 33.55
CA ILE A 229 59.88 -4.96 34.63
C ILE A 229 59.75 -5.62 36.01
N SER A 230 58.84 -6.59 36.19
CA SER A 230 58.74 -7.35 37.44
C SER A 230 59.99 -8.21 37.70
N THR A 231 60.59 -8.76 36.63
CA THR A 231 61.81 -9.58 36.70
C THR A 231 63.06 -8.71 36.91
N CYS A 232 63.12 -7.53 36.28
CA CYS A 232 64.14 -6.52 36.55
C CYS A 232 64.02 -5.98 37.99
N GLY A 233 62.79 -5.81 38.48
CA GLY A 233 62.51 -5.45 39.87
C GLY A 233 63.00 -6.50 40.88
N SER A 234 62.80 -7.80 40.61
CA SER A 234 63.35 -8.85 41.45
C SER A 234 64.87 -8.98 41.34
N MET A 235 65.46 -8.80 40.15
CA MET A 235 66.92 -8.73 39.99
C MET A 235 67.55 -7.54 40.72
N ASN A 236 66.93 -6.35 40.67
CA ASN A 236 67.36 -5.20 41.46
C ASN A 236 67.22 -5.44 42.97
N LYS A 237 66.20 -6.20 43.40
CA LYS A 237 66.08 -6.61 44.81
C LYS A 237 67.23 -7.54 45.22
N THR A 238 67.60 -8.53 44.40
CA THR A 238 68.77 -9.37 44.68
C THR A 238 70.10 -8.60 44.61
N PHE A 239 70.23 -7.59 43.73
CA PHE A 239 71.39 -6.69 43.74
C PHE A 239 71.42 -5.79 44.99
N SER A 240 70.27 -5.40 45.53
CA SER A 240 70.19 -4.68 46.81
C SER A 240 70.56 -5.57 48.01
N GLU A 241 70.33 -6.87 47.91
CA GLU A 241 70.74 -7.87 48.92
C GLU A 241 72.25 -8.15 48.82
N ASP A 242 72.82 -8.22 47.61
CA ASP A 242 74.26 -8.29 47.35
C ASP A 242 75.01 -7.01 47.80
N LEU A 243 74.37 -5.84 47.69
CA LEU A 243 74.88 -4.58 48.25
C LEU A 243 75.00 -4.64 49.79
N GLY A 244 74.10 -5.36 50.46
CA GLY A 244 74.21 -5.65 51.90
C GLY A 244 75.40 -6.57 52.23
N CYS A 245 75.64 -7.60 51.42
CA CYS A 245 76.84 -8.43 51.53
C CYS A 245 78.13 -7.60 51.37
N LYS A 246 78.10 -6.59 50.48
CA LYS A 246 79.21 -5.65 50.28
C LYS A 246 79.44 -4.70 51.47
N GLU A 247 78.40 -4.29 52.20
CA GLU A 247 78.56 -3.51 53.44
C GLU A 247 79.20 -4.32 54.57
N ILE A 248 78.86 -5.61 54.69
CA ILE A 248 79.53 -6.53 55.64
C ILE A 248 81.03 -6.62 55.32
N LEU A 249 81.37 -6.82 54.05
CA LEU A 249 82.76 -6.93 53.58
C LEU A 249 83.56 -5.61 53.76
N LEU A 250 82.89 -4.45 53.69
CA LEU A 250 83.49 -3.16 54.03
C LEU A 250 83.73 -2.99 55.53
N HIS A 251 82.85 -3.51 56.39
CA HIS A 251 83.04 -3.51 57.84
C HIS A 251 84.26 -4.37 58.23
N GLU A 252 84.40 -5.57 57.65
CA GLU A 252 85.57 -6.43 57.85
C GLU A 252 86.88 -5.75 57.38
N LEU A 253 86.86 -5.08 56.23
CA LEU A 253 88.02 -4.34 55.72
C LEU A 253 88.40 -3.13 56.59
N GLU A 254 87.44 -2.39 57.16
CA GLU A 254 87.76 -1.29 58.08
C GLU A 254 88.26 -1.82 59.44
N GLN A 255 87.77 -2.98 59.90
CA GLN A 255 88.29 -3.66 61.09
C GLN A 255 89.75 -4.10 60.89
N ILE A 256 90.09 -4.68 59.74
CA ILE A 256 91.48 -4.97 59.35
C ILE A 256 92.30 -3.66 59.25
N ARG A 257 91.75 -2.60 58.65
CA ARG A 257 92.43 -1.30 58.52
C ARG A 257 92.75 -0.65 59.87
N ASN A 258 91.92 -0.88 60.90
CA ASN A 258 92.20 -0.39 62.25
C ASN A 258 93.27 -1.23 62.97
N SER A 259 93.27 -2.56 62.81
CA SER A 259 94.34 -3.43 63.32
C SER A 259 95.71 -3.08 62.69
N ILE A 260 95.75 -2.70 61.41
CA ILE A 260 96.98 -2.24 60.75
C ILE A 260 97.49 -0.91 61.38
N LYS A 261 96.61 0.04 61.71
CA LYS A 261 97.01 1.31 62.36
C LYS A 261 97.62 1.09 63.75
N GLU A 262 97.14 0.10 64.51
CA GLU A 262 97.76 -0.29 65.79
C GLU A 262 99.15 -0.90 65.58
N MET A 263 99.30 -1.76 64.57
CA MET A 263 100.59 -2.35 64.20
C MET A 263 101.61 -1.30 63.75
N ASP A 264 101.22 -0.35 62.89
CA ASP A 264 102.09 0.76 62.45
C ASP A 264 102.52 1.65 63.63
N SER A 265 101.64 1.86 64.61
CA SER A 265 101.95 2.61 65.83
C SER A 265 103.04 1.92 66.67
N LEU A 266 102.97 0.59 66.81
CA LEU A 266 104.00 -0.22 67.48
C LEU A 266 105.32 -0.24 66.70
N VAL A 267 105.26 -0.24 65.36
CA VAL A 267 106.45 -0.19 64.49
C VAL A 267 107.15 1.17 64.55
N LEU A 268 106.42 2.28 64.72
CA LEU A 268 107.01 3.60 64.92
C LEU A 268 107.78 3.66 66.24
N GLN A 269 107.16 3.24 67.36
CA GLN A 269 107.83 3.16 68.67
C GLN A 269 109.14 2.34 68.60
N GLY A 270 109.10 1.16 67.98
CA GLY A 270 110.29 0.31 67.81
C GLY A 270 111.39 0.92 66.94
N ASN A 271 111.06 1.82 66.01
CA ASN A 271 112.07 2.54 65.22
C ASN A 271 112.75 3.68 66.01
N GLU A 272 112.03 4.34 66.93
CA GLU A 272 112.59 5.39 67.78
C GLU A 272 113.55 4.78 68.83
N GLU A 273 113.17 3.67 69.47
CA GLU A 273 114.06 2.88 70.34
C GLU A 273 115.32 2.40 69.60
N LYS A 274 115.18 1.93 68.35
CA LYS A 274 116.28 1.54 67.48
C LYS A 274 117.24 2.70 67.17
N ILE A 275 116.74 3.91 66.89
CA ILE A 275 117.58 5.10 66.64
C ILE A 275 118.39 5.47 67.90
N VAL A 276 117.78 5.42 69.08
CA VAL A 276 118.48 5.67 70.36
C VAL A 276 119.59 4.65 70.60
N LEU A 277 119.32 3.35 70.39
CA LEU A 277 120.33 2.29 70.51
C LEU A 277 121.45 2.43 69.48
N GLN A 278 121.12 2.78 68.23
CA GLN A 278 122.09 2.94 67.14
C GLN A 278 123.03 4.12 67.38
N ASN A 279 122.53 5.23 67.94
CA ASN A 279 123.34 6.36 68.38
C ASN A 279 124.22 6.02 69.60
N ARG A 280 123.72 5.21 70.55
CA ARG A 280 124.51 4.74 71.71
C ARG A 280 125.67 3.83 71.28
N ILE A 281 125.45 2.98 70.28
CA ILE A 281 126.50 2.15 69.68
C ILE A 281 127.54 3.02 68.95
N ALA A 282 127.11 4.10 68.29
CA ALA A 282 128.02 5.02 67.60
C ALA A 282 128.95 5.76 68.57
N SER A 283 128.48 6.21 69.75
CA SER A 283 129.34 6.85 70.75
C SER A 283 130.38 5.88 71.31
N LEU A 284 129.95 4.70 71.78
CA LEU A 284 130.84 3.67 72.33
C LEU A 284 131.93 3.23 71.33
N LYS A 285 131.63 3.25 70.02
CA LYS A 285 132.56 2.91 68.95
C LYS A 285 133.64 3.98 68.70
N ASN A 286 133.39 5.24 69.07
CA ASN A 286 134.42 6.29 69.07
C ASN A 286 135.24 6.25 70.37
N ASP A 287 134.58 6.12 71.52
CA ASP A 287 135.26 6.07 72.84
C ASP A 287 136.29 4.93 72.90
N ALA A 288 135.95 3.75 72.37
CA ALA A 288 136.88 2.61 72.24
C ALA A 288 138.03 2.89 71.26
N LYS A 289 137.80 3.68 70.21
CA LYS A 289 138.78 4.00 69.16
C LYS A 289 139.82 5.02 69.62
N ASP A 290 139.43 5.95 70.50
CA ASP A 290 140.37 6.88 71.13
C ASP A 290 141.10 6.24 72.32
N SER A 291 140.43 5.36 73.08
CA SER A 291 141.08 4.49 74.08
C SER A 291 142.22 3.66 73.45
N GLN A 292 142.02 3.13 72.23
CA GLN A 292 143.04 2.39 71.48
C GLN A 292 144.26 3.24 71.09
N LYS A 293 144.07 4.55 70.83
CA LYS A 293 145.19 5.48 70.54
C LYS A 293 146.03 5.74 71.79
N GLU A 294 145.37 5.96 72.93
CA GLU A 294 146.05 6.24 74.19
C GLU A 294 146.84 5.02 74.70
N LEU A 295 146.29 3.81 74.53
CA LEU A 295 146.97 2.55 74.82
C LEU A 295 148.23 2.38 73.94
N ASN A 296 148.19 2.79 72.67
CA ASN A 296 149.37 2.77 71.80
C ASN A 296 150.45 3.81 72.21
N LYS A 297 150.06 5.02 72.67
CA LYS A 297 151.03 5.98 73.26
C LYS A 297 151.72 5.40 74.50
N MET A 298 150.93 4.78 75.39
CA MET A 298 151.45 4.15 76.61
C MET A 298 152.43 3.02 76.32
N ARG A 299 152.29 2.33 75.17
CA ARG A 299 153.25 1.31 74.73
C ARG A 299 154.60 1.91 74.32
N CYS A 300 154.61 2.97 73.52
CA CYS A 300 155.88 3.63 73.13
C CYS A 300 156.59 4.27 74.34
N LEU A 301 155.84 4.79 75.32
CA LEU A 301 156.40 5.27 76.58
C LEU A 301 156.95 4.13 77.47
N LEU A 302 156.40 2.92 77.38
CA LEU A 302 156.95 1.74 78.05
C LEU A 302 158.30 1.35 77.41
N GLU A 303 158.34 1.22 76.09
CA GLU A 303 159.54 0.87 75.31
C GLU A 303 160.70 1.87 75.54
N GLU A 304 160.41 3.17 75.62
CA GLU A 304 161.40 4.21 75.97
C GLU A 304 161.92 4.04 77.41
N LYS A 305 161.05 3.71 78.37
CA LYS A 305 161.44 3.50 79.77
C LYS A 305 162.21 2.20 79.96
N GLU A 306 161.92 1.17 79.17
CA GLU A 306 162.63 -0.12 79.18
C GLU A 306 164.06 0.03 78.62
N LEU A 307 164.26 0.88 77.61
CA LEU A 307 165.59 1.34 77.17
C LEU A 307 166.36 2.08 78.27
N ILE A 308 165.71 3.00 78.99
CA ILE A 308 166.33 3.75 80.11
C ILE A 308 166.69 2.80 81.27
N VAL A 309 165.86 1.80 81.57
CA VAL A 309 166.17 0.74 82.55
C VAL A 309 167.38 -0.08 82.12
N GLY A 310 167.50 -0.45 80.84
CA GLY A 310 168.67 -1.16 80.30
C GLY A 310 169.98 -0.38 80.44
N THR A 311 169.97 0.95 80.20
CA THR A 311 171.13 1.80 80.46
C THR A 311 171.45 1.94 81.96
N LEU A 312 170.43 2.10 82.82
CA LEU A 312 170.63 2.19 84.26
C LEU A 312 171.14 0.87 84.87
N GLN A 313 170.73 -0.29 84.36
CA GLN A 313 171.27 -1.58 84.79
C GLN A 313 172.75 -1.75 84.42
N SER A 314 173.14 -1.36 83.21
CA SER A 314 174.54 -1.45 82.77
C SER A 314 175.46 -0.43 83.46
N GLU A 315 174.95 0.75 83.84
CA GLU A 315 175.63 1.65 84.78
C GLU A 315 175.76 1.02 86.19
N LEU A 316 174.71 0.33 86.68
CA LEU A 316 174.73 -0.37 87.96
C LEU A 316 175.79 -1.50 88.00
N GLU A 317 175.89 -2.29 86.94
CA GLU A 317 176.87 -3.38 86.79
C GLU A 317 178.30 -2.85 86.62
N SER A 318 178.47 -1.70 85.95
CA SER A 318 179.77 -0.98 85.89
C SER A 318 180.19 -0.46 87.27
N LEU A 319 179.26 0.11 88.04
CA LEU A 319 179.52 0.61 89.39
C LEU A 319 179.74 -0.54 90.38
N HIS A 320 179.05 -1.68 90.20
CA HIS A 320 179.26 -2.89 90.99
C HIS A 320 180.64 -3.51 90.74
N SER A 321 181.11 -3.49 89.49
CA SER A 321 182.47 -3.93 89.11
C SER A 321 183.54 -3.06 89.80
N GLN A 322 183.37 -1.74 89.80
CA GLN A 322 184.25 -0.80 90.52
C GLN A 322 184.20 -1.00 92.05
N TYR A 323 183.02 -1.32 92.60
CA TYR A 323 182.87 -1.66 94.01
C TYR A 323 183.66 -2.93 94.39
N ASP A 324 183.62 -3.98 93.57
CA ASP A 324 184.39 -5.20 93.84
C ASP A 324 185.90 -5.03 93.65
N GLU A 325 186.35 -4.14 92.76
CA GLU A 325 187.76 -3.76 92.62
C GLU A 325 188.28 -2.98 93.86
N ILE A 326 187.45 -2.09 94.42
CA ILE A 326 187.70 -1.44 95.72
C ILE A 326 187.66 -2.47 96.87
N LYS A 327 186.76 -3.45 96.83
CA LYS A 327 186.63 -4.50 97.84
C LYS A 327 187.86 -5.41 97.89
N HIS A 328 188.40 -5.79 96.72
CA HIS A 328 189.61 -6.60 96.64
C HIS A 328 190.87 -5.85 97.09
N SER A 329 190.99 -4.56 96.78
CA SER A 329 192.10 -3.74 97.29
C SER A 329 192.00 -3.46 98.79
N LEU A 330 190.79 -3.35 99.36
CA LEU A 330 190.58 -3.29 100.81
C LEU A 330 191.02 -4.59 101.53
N SER A 331 190.67 -5.76 100.98
CA SER A 331 191.09 -7.06 101.53
C SER A 331 192.61 -7.25 101.54
N GLN A 332 193.34 -6.56 100.65
CA GLN A 332 194.79 -6.60 100.60
C GLN A 332 195.44 -5.80 101.75
N TYR A 333 194.76 -4.78 102.28
CA TYR A 333 195.22 -4.01 103.46
C TYR A 333 194.91 -4.67 104.81
N GLU A 334 193.87 -5.50 104.92
CA GLU A 334 193.58 -6.20 106.20
C GLU A 334 194.71 -7.16 106.60
N LEU A 335 195.31 -7.86 105.64
CA LEU A 335 196.40 -8.81 105.86
C LEU A 335 197.70 -8.15 106.35
N GLU A 336 197.94 -6.88 105.97
CA GLU A 336 199.10 -6.10 106.41
C GLU A 336 198.92 -5.50 107.83
N ASN A 337 197.67 -5.35 108.29
CA ASN A 337 197.33 -4.67 109.54
C ASN A 337 197.56 -5.54 110.80
N GLU A 338 197.32 -6.84 110.71
CA GLU A 338 197.46 -7.76 111.86
C GLU A 338 198.94 -8.05 112.21
N GLU A 339 199.88 -7.86 111.27
CA GLU A 339 201.33 -7.89 111.54
C GLU A 339 201.78 -6.76 112.50
N LEU A 340 201.15 -5.58 112.42
CA LEU A 340 201.46 -4.45 113.29
C LEU A 340 200.84 -4.58 114.69
N ARG A 341 199.73 -5.32 114.83
CA ARG A 341 199.12 -5.63 116.14
C ARG A 341 200.05 -6.42 117.07
N LYS A 342 201.08 -7.09 116.54
CA LYS A 342 202.14 -7.76 117.33
C LYS A 342 203.07 -6.82 118.11
N LYS A 343 203.00 -5.49 117.94
CA LYS A 343 204.01 -4.54 118.52
C LYS A 343 203.49 -3.41 119.41
N VAL A 344 202.19 -3.12 119.45
CA VAL A 344 201.68 -1.86 120.05
C VAL A 344 201.55 -1.89 121.58
N SER A 345 201.25 -3.04 122.19
CA SER A 345 200.85 -3.10 123.61
C SER A 345 201.94 -3.50 124.62
N GLN A 346 203.19 -3.68 124.17
CA GLN A 346 204.28 -4.09 125.08
C GLN A 346 204.75 -2.96 126.01
N LEU A 347 204.69 -1.70 125.58
CA LEU A 347 205.09 -0.52 126.36
C LEU A 347 204.26 0.73 126.02
N LYS A 348 203.03 0.80 126.54
CA LYS A 348 202.43 2.09 126.93
C LYS A 348 202.04 2.09 128.41
N GLU A 349 202.96 1.52 129.18
CA GLU A 349 202.90 1.22 130.60
C GLU A 349 202.94 2.48 131.49
N ASP A 350 203.55 3.58 131.00
CA ASP A 350 203.99 4.65 131.88
C ASP A 350 204.05 6.07 131.26
N LEU A 351 202.89 6.68 131.00
CA LEU A 351 202.67 8.10 131.37
C LEU A 351 201.18 8.38 131.67
N LYS A 352 200.61 8.30 132.91
CA LYS A 352 201.03 8.77 134.26
C LYS A 352 200.67 10.25 134.45
N LYS A 353 199.95 10.71 135.48
CA LYS A 353 199.26 10.06 136.63
C LYS A 353 198.21 11.05 137.18
N ASN A 354 197.09 10.54 137.72
CA ASN A 354 196.02 11.32 138.39
C ASN A 354 195.47 12.47 137.49
N GLU A 355 194.66 13.46 137.89
CA GLU A 355 194.01 13.84 139.16
C GLU A 355 192.78 14.74 138.83
N ASP A 356 191.55 14.57 139.35
CA ASP A 356 190.97 13.38 139.99
C ASP A 356 189.41 13.23 139.89
N ALA A 357 188.99 11.95 140.00
CA ALA A 357 187.75 11.18 140.37
C ALA A 357 186.36 11.87 140.70
N LEU A 358 185.08 11.35 140.56
CA LEU A 358 184.27 10.04 140.71
C LEU A 358 182.76 10.02 139.90
N ARG A 359 182.04 9.07 139.04
CA ARG A 359 180.68 9.11 138.05
C ARG A 359 179.80 7.75 137.45
N SER A 360 178.65 7.36 136.59
CA SER A 360 177.26 7.66 135.71
C SER A 360 176.25 6.48 134.89
N MET A 361 174.94 6.56 134.20
CA MET A 361 173.95 5.47 133.38
C MET A 361 172.43 5.66 132.51
N GLU A 362 171.67 4.76 131.62
CA GLU A 362 170.22 4.80 130.77
C GLU A 362 169.27 3.55 130.01
N LYS A 363 167.96 3.60 129.28
CA LYS A 363 167.12 2.66 128.15
C LYS A 363 165.44 2.42 127.74
N MET A 364 164.85 2.11 126.44
CA MET A 364 163.69 1.21 125.63
C MET A 364 161.97 1.12 125.25
N MET A 365 161.37 0.72 123.95
CA MET A 365 160.13 -0.15 123.21
C MET A 365 158.45 -0.08 122.73
N LYS A 366 157.85 -0.75 121.56
CA LYS A 366 156.43 -1.45 120.94
C LYS A 366 155.08 -1.05 119.92
N ASP A 367 154.07 -1.95 119.35
CA ASP A 367 152.93 -1.94 118.15
C ASP A 367 151.55 -2.97 117.84
N VAL A 368 150.43 -2.88 116.88
CA VAL A 368 149.21 -3.89 116.28
C VAL A 368 147.85 -3.55 115.23
N VAL A 369 146.92 -4.43 114.46
CA VAL A 369 145.53 -4.20 113.53
C VAL A 369 144.47 -5.32 112.70
N LYS A 370 143.09 -5.15 112.14
CA LYS A 370 142.04 -5.96 111.09
C LYS A 370 140.38 -5.57 110.75
N ALA A 371 139.20 -6.01 109.96
CA ALA A 371 138.39 -6.84 108.78
C ALA A 371 136.67 -6.66 108.53
N THR A 372 135.52 -7.11 107.70
CA THR A 372 134.72 -7.74 106.37
C THR A 372 133.00 -7.85 106.28
N SER A 373 131.86 -8.24 105.41
CA SER A 373 131.14 -8.63 103.98
C SER A 373 129.43 -8.89 103.68
N GLU A 374 128.73 -9.28 102.43
CA GLU A 374 127.29 -9.91 101.83
C GLU A 374 125.78 -9.28 101.26
N THR A 375 124.55 -9.69 100.54
CA THR A 375 123.59 -10.73 99.64
C THR A 375 122.06 -10.36 98.88
N LEU A 376 121.11 -11.14 98.06
CA LEU A 376 119.71 -10.81 97.20
C LEU A 376 118.46 -11.84 96.55
N LYS A 377 117.24 -11.56 95.73
CA LYS A 377 115.97 -12.45 95.09
C LYS A 377 114.63 -12.03 94.03
N PRO A 378 113.36 -12.72 93.69
CA PRO A 378 112.29 -12.76 92.42
C PRO A 378 110.55 -12.96 92.30
N VAL A 379 109.65 -13.10 91.14
CA VAL A 379 107.99 -13.21 90.92
C VAL A 379 107.04 -13.67 89.52
N ILE A 380 105.58 -13.76 89.31
CA ILE A 380 104.57 -14.29 88.07
C ILE A 380 102.88 -13.99 87.76
N CYS A 381 101.95 -14.52 86.74
CA CYS A 381 100.39 -14.22 86.19
C CYS A 381 99.34 -15.32 85.35
N GLY A 382 98.03 -15.43 84.67
CA GLY A 382 96.65 -14.86 83.94
C GLY A 382 95.30 -15.86 83.49
N SER A 383 94.04 -15.94 82.69
CA SER A 383 92.85 -15.43 81.66
C SER A 383 91.29 -16.20 81.54
N ILE A 384 90.06 -16.30 80.73
CA ILE A 384 89.04 -15.99 79.45
C ILE A 384 87.34 -16.41 79.48
N GLU A 385 86.10 -16.55 78.68
CA GLU A 385 85.16 -16.57 77.30
C GLU A 385 83.42 -16.66 77.32
N VAL A 386 82.18 -16.84 76.53
CA VAL A 386 81.23 -17.06 75.16
C VAL A 386 79.50 -16.90 75.17
N ALA A 387 78.26 -17.10 74.36
CA ALA A 387 77.40 -17.36 72.98
C ALA A 387 75.64 -17.36 72.79
N ASP A 388 74.75 -17.49 71.62
CA ASP A 388 73.09 -17.44 71.33
C ASP A 388 72.21 -17.99 69.93
N LEU A 389 70.87 -17.99 69.26
CA LEU A 389 69.26 -17.61 69.12
C LEU A 389 68.12 -18.25 67.95
N LYS A 390 66.68 -18.03 67.67
CA LYS A 390 65.59 -18.56 66.50
C LYS A 390 63.88 -18.24 66.19
N GLU A 391 63.03 -18.74 65.10
CA GLU A 391 61.45 -19.10 64.64
C GLU A 391 60.02 -18.37 63.97
N ARG A 392 58.89 -18.97 63.21
CA ARG A 392 57.43 -18.43 62.57
C ARG A 392 56.24 -19.18 61.51
N ILE A 393 54.82 -18.90 61.23
CA ILE A 393 53.64 -19.54 60.20
C ILE A 393 51.97 -19.12 59.86
N LYS A 394 51.07 -19.57 58.78
CA LYS A 394 49.46 -19.74 58.38
C LYS A 394 48.26 -18.69 57.95
N LEU A 395 47.81 -18.33 56.68
CA LEU A 395 46.99 -17.05 56.45
C LEU A 395 45.77 -16.69 55.46
N LEU A 396 45.08 -17.51 54.62
CA LEU A 396 44.25 -16.95 53.47
C LEU A 396 42.71 -16.73 53.58
N GLU A 397 41.99 -17.21 54.60
CA GLU A 397 40.50 -17.31 54.55
C GLU A 397 39.72 -15.97 54.69
N GLY A 398 40.36 -14.88 55.09
CA GLY A 398 39.68 -13.65 55.53
C GLY A 398 39.02 -12.78 54.47
N GLN A 399 39.31 -12.96 53.17
CA GLN A 399 38.95 -11.97 52.13
C GLN A 399 37.53 -12.11 51.52
N ILE A 400 36.82 -13.22 51.77
CA ILE A 400 35.60 -13.57 51.00
C ILE A 400 34.36 -12.74 51.41
N LYS A 401 34.09 -12.62 52.72
CA LYS A 401 32.85 -12.01 53.26
C LYS A 401 32.62 -10.54 52.86
N LEU A 402 33.65 -9.81 52.46
CA LEU A 402 33.54 -8.39 52.12
C LEU A 402 32.87 -8.11 50.75
N LYS A 403 32.65 -9.12 49.91
CA LYS A 403 32.02 -8.95 48.59
C LYS A 403 30.51 -9.20 48.57
N GLU A 404 29.96 -9.89 49.55
CA GLU A 404 28.57 -10.38 49.52
C GLU A 404 27.56 -9.23 49.71
N SER A 405 27.77 -8.37 50.72
CA SER A 405 26.87 -7.24 51.04
C SER A 405 26.78 -6.16 49.95
N ALA A 406 27.72 -6.11 49.00
CA ALA A 406 27.67 -5.16 47.88
C ALA A 406 26.66 -5.58 46.79
N LEU A 407 26.35 -6.87 46.68
CA LEU A 407 25.47 -7.41 45.65
C LEU A 407 23.98 -7.21 45.97
N GLU A 408 23.63 -7.32 47.25
CA GLU A 408 22.24 -7.26 47.74
C GLU A 408 21.60 -5.87 47.56
N ILE A 409 22.37 -4.79 47.77
CA ILE A 409 21.91 -3.41 47.55
C ILE A 409 21.54 -3.17 46.07
N SER A 410 22.31 -3.74 45.13
CA SER A 410 22.05 -3.60 43.70
C SER A 410 20.78 -4.31 43.26
N ASN A 411 20.44 -5.45 43.89
CA ASN A 411 19.29 -6.27 43.52
C ASN A 411 17.96 -5.56 43.83
N ASN A 412 17.88 -4.87 44.98
CA ASN A 412 16.66 -4.18 45.40
C ASN A 412 16.27 -3.01 44.45
N SER A 413 17.25 -2.30 43.88
CA SER A 413 17.00 -1.23 42.91
C SER A 413 16.46 -1.73 41.56
N PHE A 414 16.75 -2.98 41.20
CA PHE A 414 16.22 -3.61 39.97
C PHE A 414 14.73 -3.98 40.15
N LEU A 415 14.40 -4.63 41.26
CA LEU A 415 13.06 -5.11 41.60
C LEU A 415 12.01 -3.98 41.73
N GLU A 416 12.45 -2.75 42.01
CA GLU A 416 11.55 -1.59 42.08
C GLU A 416 11.13 -1.08 40.68
N LYS A 417 12.06 -1.06 39.72
CA LYS A 417 11.78 -0.68 38.32
C LYS A 417 10.91 -1.71 37.60
N GLU A 418 11.08 -2.99 37.93
CA GLU A 418 10.23 -4.09 37.42
C GLU A 418 8.76 -3.87 37.81
N LYS A 419 8.49 -3.45 39.05
CA LYS A 419 7.14 -3.14 39.54
C LYS A 419 6.51 -1.94 38.83
N GLU A 420 7.29 -0.89 38.57
CA GLU A 420 6.82 0.29 37.83
C GLU A 420 6.38 -0.08 36.40
N LEU A 421 7.21 -0.85 35.69
CA LEU A 421 6.89 -1.35 34.35
C LEU A 421 5.63 -2.24 34.37
N HIS A 422 5.52 -3.19 35.31
CA HIS A 422 4.36 -4.07 35.38
C HIS A 422 3.06 -3.30 35.69
N HIS A 423 3.12 -2.23 36.49
CA HIS A 423 1.98 -1.36 36.74
C HIS A 423 1.55 -0.60 35.47
N LYS A 424 2.51 -0.18 34.65
CA LYS A 424 2.27 0.51 33.37
C LYS A 424 1.65 -0.39 32.31
N THR A 425 2.05 -1.67 32.25
CA THR A 425 1.39 -2.68 31.38
C THR A 425 -0.08 -2.86 31.77
N LYS A 426 -0.38 -3.02 33.07
CA LYS A 426 -1.75 -3.20 33.58
C LYS A 426 -2.68 -1.99 33.33
N GLU A 427 -2.13 -0.79 33.19
CA GLU A 427 -2.90 0.39 32.80
C GLU A 427 -3.21 0.44 31.30
N LEU A 428 -2.32 -0.07 30.44
CA LEU A 428 -2.58 -0.21 29.01
C LEU A 428 -3.62 -1.31 28.73
N GLU A 429 -3.54 -2.44 29.45
CA GLU A 429 -4.52 -3.53 29.42
C GLU A 429 -5.95 -3.01 29.69
N ARG A 430 -6.17 -2.28 30.80
CA ARG A 430 -7.50 -1.68 31.11
C ARG A 430 -8.02 -0.75 30.02
N ARG A 431 -7.16 0.05 29.39
CA ARG A 431 -7.56 0.98 28.32
C ARG A 431 -7.97 0.24 27.05
N MET A 432 -7.32 -0.88 26.76
CA MET A 432 -7.68 -1.78 25.67
C MET A 432 -9.01 -2.48 25.95
N GLU A 433 -9.24 -2.93 27.18
CA GLU A 433 -10.51 -3.53 27.64
C GLU A 433 -11.69 -2.55 27.46
N VAL A 434 -11.52 -1.28 27.88
CA VAL A 434 -12.55 -0.23 27.74
C VAL A 434 -12.85 0.09 26.28
N LEU A 435 -11.85 0.12 25.40
CA LEU A 435 -12.05 0.29 23.97
C LEU A 435 -12.83 -0.90 23.37
N ASN A 436 -12.45 -2.14 23.72
CA ASN A 436 -13.13 -3.35 23.27
C ASN A 436 -14.61 -3.38 23.72
N GLN A 437 -14.87 -3.03 24.99
CA GLN A 437 -16.22 -2.91 25.53
C GLN A 437 -17.05 -1.83 24.81
N THR A 438 -16.41 -0.76 24.34
CA THR A 438 -17.05 0.31 23.56
C THR A 438 -17.44 -0.18 22.16
N THR A 439 -16.57 -0.92 21.46
CA THR A 439 -16.89 -1.53 20.16
C THR A 439 -18.13 -2.40 20.23
N ILE A 440 -18.20 -3.29 21.23
CA ILE A 440 -19.33 -4.20 21.44
C ILE A 440 -20.65 -3.42 21.67
N GLN A 441 -20.62 -2.22 22.28
CA GLN A 441 -21.82 -1.40 22.44
C GLN A 441 -22.32 -0.80 21.11
N TYR A 442 -21.44 -0.53 20.14
CA TYR A 442 -21.86 -0.07 18.81
C TYR A 442 -22.44 -1.20 17.95
N GLU A 443 -21.88 -2.41 18.02
CA GLU A 443 -22.39 -3.58 17.29
C GLU A 443 -23.82 -3.95 17.75
N ASN A 444 -24.04 -4.03 19.07
CA ASN A 444 -25.37 -4.26 19.67
C ASN A 444 -26.38 -3.12 19.38
N GLY A 445 -25.91 -1.96 18.90
CA GLY A 445 -26.78 -0.86 18.46
C GLY A 445 -27.39 -1.07 17.08
N LEU A 446 -26.71 -1.81 16.18
CA LEU A 446 -27.14 -2.04 14.80
C LEU A 446 -28.15 -3.19 14.69
N GLU A 447 -27.94 -4.27 15.44
CA GLU A 447 -28.84 -5.45 15.45
C GLU A 447 -30.26 -5.11 15.93
N LYS A 448 -30.40 -4.03 16.73
CA LYS A 448 -31.67 -3.55 17.28
C LYS A 448 -32.48 -2.66 16.32
N ILE A 449 -31.97 -2.37 15.13
CA ILE A 449 -32.69 -1.62 14.07
C ILE A 449 -33.32 -2.59 13.06
N ALA A 450 -32.76 -3.79 12.89
CA ALA A 450 -33.26 -4.81 11.97
C ALA A 450 -34.56 -5.51 12.45
N THR A 451 -34.95 -5.34 13.71
CA THR A 451 -35.98 -6.14 14.40
C THR A 451 -37.30 -5.40 14.65
N ILE A 452 -37.59 -4.34 13.88
CA ILE A 452 -38.77 -3.46 14.06
C ILE A 452 -39.72 -3.44 12.84
N SER A 453 -39.34 -4.07 11.71
CA SER A 453 -40.10 -3.97 10.45
C SER A 453 -41.15 -5.08 10.18
N ASP A 454 -41.18 -6.15 10.98
CA ASP A 454 -42.10 -7.29 10.79
C ASP A 454 -43.22 -7.31 11.85
N GLU A 455 -44.31 -6.56 11.61
CA GLU A 455 -45.65 -6.90 12.15
C GLU A 455 -46.79 -6.13 11.44
N GLN A 456 -47.98 -6.74 11.37
CA GLN A 456 -49.26 -6.25 10.79
C GLN A 456 -49.35 -6.25 9.24
N ASP A 457 -49.89 -7.27 8.52
CA ASP A 457 -51.20 -7.99 8.56
C ASP A 457 -52.29 -7.30 7.66
N PRO A 458 -53.36 -7.99 7.17
CA PRO A 458 -53.42 -9.03 6.13
C PRO A 458 -54.24 -8.61 4.88
N ASN A 459 -54.44 -9.52 3.89
CA ASN A 459 -55.76 -9.99 3.39
C ASN A 459 -55.77 -10.68 1.99
N VAL A 460 -55.76 -12.03 1.99
CA VAL A 460 -56.52 -12.97 1.10
C VAL A 460 -56.67 -12.66 -0.42
N ARG A 461 -56.12 -13.56 -1.27
CA ARG A 461 -56.90 -14.69 -1.83
C ARG A 461 -56.04 -15.79 -2.49
N SER A 462 -56.39 -17.04 -2.19
CA SER A 462 -55.75 -18.27 -2.68
C SER A 462 -56.23 -18.72 -4.06
N ILE A 463 -55.45 -19.60 -4.69
CA ILE A 463 -55.90 -20.90 -5.24
C ILE A 463 -54.68 -21.85 -5.24
N GLU A 464 -54.88 -23.09 -4.80
CA GLU A 464 -53.92 -24.20 -4.88
C GLU A 464 -54.54 -25.33 -5.72
N GLU A 465 -53.72 -26.06 -6.48
CA GLU A 465 -53.73 -27.51 -6.76
C GLU A 465 -52.83 -27.75 -8.00
N ALA A 466 -51.67 -28.42 -7.97
CA ALA A 466 -51.22 -29.67 -7.35
C ALA A 466 -51.41 -30.93 -8.24
N THR A 467 -50.37 -31.27 -9.00
CA THR A 467 -50.09 -32.62 -9.51
C THR A 467 -48.59 -32.92 -9.40
N LYS A 468 -48.22 -34.21 -9.46
CA LYS A 468 -46.89 -34.73 -9.12
C LYS A 468 -46.31 -35.61 -10.24
N ASN A 469 -44.98 -35.75 -10.23
CA ASN A 469 -44.21 -36.86 -10.84
C ASN A 469 -44.25 -36.92 -12.41
N ASP A 470 -43.33 -37.60 -13.12
CA ASP A 470 -42.25 -38.52 -12.71
C ASP A 470 -40.96 -38.34 -13.59
N GLU A 471 -39.96 -39.19 -13.35
CA GLU A 471 -38.65 -39.26 -14.03
C GLU A 471 -38.71 -39.70 -15.53
N ASP A 472 -37.76 -39.25 -16.36
CA ASP A 472 -36.64 -40.07 -16.87
C ASP A 472 -35.61 -39.17 -17.61
N SER A 473 -34.58 -39.77 -18.22
CA SER A 473 -33.27 -39.22 -18.52
C SER A 473 -32.85 -39.43 -19.98
N THR A 474 -31.88 -38.65 -20.49
CA THR A 474 -30.65 -39.20 -21.10
C THR A 474 -29.62 -38.13 -21.51
N ASN A 475 -28.35 -38.51 -21.44
CA ASN A 475 -27.16 -37.71 -21.72
C ASN A 475 -26.95 -37.36 -23.21
N LEU A 476 -26.17 -36.29 -23.48
CA LEU A 476 -24.96 -36.40 -24.32
C LEU A 476 -23.84 -35.47 -23.80
N ASN A 477 -22.59 -35.86 -24.03
CA ASN A 477 -21.38 -35.23 -23.46
C ASN A 477 -20.78 -34.10 -24.33
N GLY A 478 -20.10 -33.14 -23.70
CA GLY A 478 -19.30 -32.09 -24.34
C GLY A 478 -18.19 -31.56 -23.42
N HIS A 479 -16.97 -32.07 -23.59
CA HIS A 479 -15.81 -31.85 -22.73
C HIS A 479 -15.19 -30.43 -22.88
N ASN A 480 -14.91 -29.71 -21.79
CA ASN A 480 -13.52 -29.41 -21.36
C ASN A 480 -13.41 -28.43 -20.16
N ASP A 481 -12.42 -28.73 -19.30
CA ASP A 481 -11.53 -27.86 -18.53
C ASP A 481 -12.05 -26.55 -17.88
N ASN A 482 -11.99 -26.54 -16.54
CA ASN A 482 -11.95 -25.35 -15.70
C ASN A 482 -10.79 -25.52 -14.69
N PRO A 483 -10.06 -24.46 -14.31
CA PRO A 483 -9.82 -24.29 -12.88
C PRO A 483 -9.93 -22.84 -12.35
N GLN A 484 -10.89 -22.68 -11.43
CA GLN A 484 -10.80 -21.96 -10.15
C GLN A 484 -11.08 -20.44 -10.05
N ASP A 485 -11.69 -20.15 -8.88
CA ASP A 485 -11.70 -18.92 -8.08
C ASP A 485 -12.30 -17.63 -8.65
N ALA A 486 -13.64 -17.59 -8.66
CA ALA A 486 -14.40 -16.46 -8.12
C ALA A 486 -15.60 -16.97 -7.29
N GLN A 487 -15.67 -16.66 -5.99
CA GLN A 487 -16.75 -17.11 -5.10
C GLN A 487 -17.92 -16.10 -5.12
N GLU A 488 -18.73 -16.13 -6.18
CA GLU A 488 -19.94 -15.30 -6.26
C GLU A 488 -21.09 -15.81 -5.36
N CYS A 489 -21.96 -14.91 -4.94
CA CYS A 489 -23.03 -15.21 -3.98
C CYS A 489 -24.19 -15.97 -4.64
N PRO A 490 -24.67 -17.10 -4.08
CA PRO A 490 -25.73 -17.91 -4.70
C PRO A 490 -27.05 -17.18 -4.99
N ARG A 491 -27.37 -16.11 -4.27
CA ARG A 491 -28.58 -15.29 -4.53
C ARG A 491 -28.53 -14.58 -5.88
N HIS A 492 -27.40 -13.94 -6.19
CA HIS A 492 -27.26 -13.14 -7.41
C HIS A 492 -27.24 -14.01 -8.68
N HIS A 493 -26.81 -15.28 -8.56
CA HIS A 493 -26.92 -16.25 -9.66
C HIS A 493 -28.39 -16.65 -9.89
N ASN A 494 -29.12 -16.99 -8.82
CA ASN A 494 -30.55 -17.34 -8.90
C ASN A 494 -31.42 -16.18 -9.41
N GLU A 495 -31.11 -14.95 -9.01
CA GLU A 495 -31.77 -13.73 -9.51
C GLU A 495 -31.54 -13.56 -11.02
N LEU A 496 -30.30 -13.78 -11.51
CA LEU A 496 -30.00 -13.77 -12.95
C LEU A 496 -30.70 -14.88 -13.76
N THR A 497 -30.80 -16.10 -13.23
CA THR A 497 -31.56 -17.17 -13.92
C THR A 497 -33.05 -16.85 -13.97
N ASN A 498 -33.64 -16.32 -12.90
CA ASN A 498 -35.05 -15.94 -12.89
C ASN A 498 -35.34 -14.79 -13.89
N GLU A 499 -34.47 -13.78 -13.96
CA GLU A 499 -34.59 -12.72 -14.98
C GLU A 499 -34.41 -13.27 -16.41
N MET A 500 -33.50 -14.22 -16.61
CA MET A 500 -33.28 -14.84 -17.93
C MET A 500 -34.46 -15.73 -18.37
N GLU A 501 -35.11 -16.47 -17.46
CA GLU A 501 -36.34 -17.21 -17.75
C GLU A 501 -37.51 -16.27 -18.10
N LEU A 502 -37.68 -15.17 -17.35
CA LEU A 502 -38.69 -14.14 -17.64
C LEU A 502 -38.45 -13.46 -19.00
N LEU A 503 -37.18 -13.21 -19.37
CA LEU A 503 -36.82 -12.68 -20.69
C LEU A 503 -37.02 -13.72 -21.80
N GLN A 504 -36.79 -15.00 -21.55
CA GLN A 504 -37.06 -16.07 -22.51
C GLN A 504 -38.56 -16.21 -22.79
N GLU A 505 -39.43 -16.29 -21.78
CA GLU A 505 -40.88 -16.40 -22.04
C GLU A 505 -41.44 -15.11 -22.67
N ARG A 506 -40.91 -13.93 -22.29
CA ARG A 506 -41.27 -12.66 -22.96
C ARG A 506 -40.88 -12.66 -24.44
N ASN A 507 -39.69 -13.16 -24.79
CA ASN A 507 -39.27 -13.28 -26.19
C ASN A 507 -40.13 -14.31 -26.93
N ARG A 508 -40.44 -15.46 -26.30
CA ARG A 508 -41.30 -16.51 -26.86
C ARG A 508 -42.72 -16.02 -27.18
N LEU A 509 -43.29 -15.18 -26.31
CA LEU A 509 -44.57 -14.51 -26.57
C LEU A 509 -44.47 -13.50 -27.72
N MET A 510 -43.38 -12.74 -27.80
CA MET A 510 -43.13 -11.77 -28.88
C MET A 510 -42.94 -12.46 -30.25
N GLU A 511 -42.26 -13.60 -30.29
CA GLU A 511 -42.12 -14.44 -31.49
C GLU A 511 -43.48 -14.99 -31.95
N ALA A 512 -44.35 -15.38 -31.02
CA ALA A 512 -45.70 -15.83 -31.34
C ALA A 512 -46.57 -14.70 -31.93
N GLU A 513 -46.52 -13.49 -31.34
CA GLU A 513 -47.24 -12.31 -31.87
C GLU A 513 -46.70 -11.89 -33.25
N LEU A 514 -45.37 -11.87 -33.44
CA LEU A 514 -44.74 -11.63 -34.74
C LEU A 514 -45.21 -12.62 -35.80
N LYS A 515 -45.31 -13.90 -35.44
CA LYS A 515 -45.79 -14.97 -36.33
C LYS A 515 -47.27 -14.81 -36.70
N GLU A 516 -48.14 -14.50 -35.73
CA GLU A 516 -49.56 -14.18 -36.01
C GLU A 516 -49.68 -12.94 -36.90
N MET A 517 -48.85 -11.92 -36.68
CA MET A 517 -48.85 -10.72 -37.52
C MET A 517 -48.38 -11.03 -38.96
N GLN A 518 -47.33 -11.85 -39.13
CA GLN A 518 -46.86 -12.31 -40.44
C GLN A 518 -47.94 -13.13 -41.18
N GLU A 519 -48.66 -14.00 -40.48
CA GLU A 519 -49.74 -14.81 -41.04
C GLU A 519 -50.92 -13.93 -41.50
N ARG A 520 -51.35 -12.97 -40.66
CA ARG A 520 -52.37 -11.97 -41.03
C ARG A 520 -51.95 -11.11 -42.23
N TYR A 521 -50.69 -10.66 -42.29
CA TYR A 521 -50.17 -9.93 -43.47
C TYR A 521 -50.19 -10.79 -44.73
N SER A 522 -49.88 -12.09 -44.61
CA SER A 522 -49.92 -13.04 -45.73
C SER A 522 -51.35 -13.25 -46.25
N GLU A 523 -52.32 -13.41 -45.34
CA GLU A 523 -53.75 -13.55 -45.68
C GLU A 523 -54.32 -12.28 -46.33
N ILE A 524 -53.98 -11.10 -45.81
CA ILE A 524 -54.36 -9.80 -46.39
C ILE A 524 -53.75 -9.64 -47.79
N SER A 525 -52.48 -10.00 -47.98
CA SER A 525 -51.82 -9.94 -49.29
C SER A 525 -52.44 -10.89 -50.31
N LEU A 526 -52.89 -12.08 -49.89
CA LEU A 526 -53.60 -13.02 -50.74
C LEU A 526 -54.95 -12.45 -51.20
N LYS A 527 -55.77 -11.97 -50.25
CA LYS A 527 -57.06 -11.31 -50.53
C LYS A 527 -56.91 -10.10 -51.46
N PHE A 528 -55.83 -9.33 -51.33
CA PHE A 528 -55.56 -8.20 -52.23
C PHE A 528 -55.26 -8.66 -53.66
N ALA A 529 -54.52 -9.76 -53.83
CA ALA A 529 -54.25 -10.36 -55.14
C ALA A 529 -55.51 -10.94 -55.80
N GLU A 530 -56.41 -11.55 -55.01
CA GLU A 530 -57.71 -12.03 -55.48
C GLU A 530 -58.59 -10.87 -56.00
N VAL A 531 -58.73 -9.80 -55.20
CA VAL A 531 -59.53 -8.61 -55.56
C VAL A 531 -58.97 -7.90 -56.80
N GLU A 532 -57.65 -7.78 -56.94
CA GLU A 532 -57.02 -7.23 -58.15
C GLU A 532 -57.25 -8.15 -59.36
N GLY A 533 -57.22 -9.48 -59.18
CA GLY A 533 -57.58 -10.45 -60.21
C GLY A 533 -59.03 -10.32 -60.70
N GLU A 534 -59.99 -10.20 -59.78
CA GLU A 534 -61.39 -9.92 -60.12
C GLU A 534 -61.55 -8.58 -60.85
N ARG A 535 -60.86 -7.52 -60.38
CA ARG A 535 -60.87 -6.21 -61.02
C ARG A 535 -60.35 -6.27 -62.45
N GLN A 536 -59.26 -7.02 -62.70
CA GLN A 536 -58.73 -7.23 -64.06
C GLN A 536 -59.70 -8.02 -64.94
N GLN A 537 -60.34 -9.08 -64.42
CA GLN A 537 -61.41 -9.77 -65.15
C GLN A 537 -62.57 -8.84 -65.51
N LEU A 538 -63.00 -7.98 -64.59
CA LEU A 538 -64.08 -7.02 -64.81
C LEU A 538 -63.69 -5.99 -65.89
N VAL A 539 -62.46 -5.46 -65.85
CA VAL A 539 -61.91 -4.57 -66.88
C VAL A 539 -61.86 -5.26 -68.25
N MET A 540 -61.48 -6.55 -68.31
CA MET A 540 -61.54 -7.33 -69.56
C MET A 540 -62.97 -7.51 -70.07
N LYS A 541 -63.93 -7.86 -69.19
CA LYS A 541 -65.35 -8.00 -69.54
C LYS A 541 -65.90 -6.67 -70.10
N VAL A 542 -65.61 -5.53 -69.46
CA VAL A 542 -66.01 -4.19 -69.93
C VAL A 542 -65.35 -3.83 -71.26
N ARG A 543 -64.05 -4.11 -71.44
CA ARG A 543 -63.33 -3.87 -72.72
C ARG A 543 -63.94 -4.70 -73.86
N ASN A 544 -64.25 -5.97 -73.62
CA ASN A 544 -64.86 -6.86 -74.61
C ASN A 544 -66.29 -6.42 -74.99
N LEU A 545 -67.08 -5.96 -74.01
CA LEU A 545 -68.41 -5.39 -74.27
C LEU A 545 -68.33 -4.08 -75.07
N LYS A 546 -67.39 -3.19 -74.75
CA LYS A 546 -67.14 -1.95 -75.52
C LYS A 546 -66.77 -2.26 -76.96
N ASN A 547 -65.85 -3.19 -77.19
CA ASN A 547 -65.43 -3.59 -78.54
C ASN A 547 -66.60 -4.21 -79.33
N LYS A 548 -67.40 -5.12 -78.74
CA LYS A 548 -68.62 -5.64 -79.38
C LYS A 548 -69.61 -4.54 -79.74
N LYS A 549 -69.81 -3.54 -78.87
CA LYS A 549 -70.71 -2.41 -79.13
C LYS A 549 -70.25 -1.58 -80.32
N ASN A 550 -68.95 -1.28 -80.42
CA ASN A 550 -68.36 -0.57 -81.56
C ASN A 550 -68.55 -1.32 -82.89
N HIS A 551 -68.45 -2.66 -82.90
CA HIS A 551 -68.66 -3.47 -84.10
C HIS A 551 -70.14 -3.56 -84.54
N HIS A 552 -71.11 -3.29 -83.65
CA HIS A 552 -72.53 -3.18 -84.01
C HIS A 552 -72.98 -1.76 -84.40
N THR A 553 -72.08 -0.78 -84.37
CA THR A 553 -72.31 0.58 -84.89
C THR A 553 -71.53 0.88 -86.17
N ALA A 554 -70.97 -0.16 -86.81
CA ALA A 554 -70.11 -0.07 -88.00
C ALA A 554 -70.56 -1.03 -89.13
N ALA A 555 -71.80 -1.51 -89.04
CA ALA A 555 -72.52 -2.33 -90.01
C ALA A 555 -74.00 -1.88 -90.00
#